data_AF-A0A0W8C0X2-F1
#
_entry.id   AF-A0A0W8C0X2-F1
#
_cell.length_a   1.000
_cell.length_b   1.000
_cell.length_c   1.000
_cell.angle_alpha   90.00
_cell.angle_beta   90.00
_cell.angle_gamma   90.00
#
_symmetry.space_group_name_H-M   'P 1'
#
loop_
_entity.id
_entity.type
_entity.pdbx_description
1 polymer ?
#
loop_
_entity_poly.entity_id
_entity_poly.type
_entity_poly.pdbx_seq_one_letter_code
_entity_poly.pdbx_strand_id
1 'polypeptide(L)'
;MTSKQKRISSKTSRAMLTWSHYKFKMMLAYKMERSGGRMVECEEHYTTKTCSCCGRINYSITSQKVFECNHCELVIDRDVNAARNIFLKNEELLTWVPTQVPGDAYSEVVRYA
;
A
#
# COMPACT_ATOMS: atom_id res chain seq x y z
N MET A 1 26.15 2.83 -12.70
CA MET A 1 25.85 3.91 -11.73
C MET A 1 25.32 3.26 -10.46
N THR A 2 26.18 2.89 -9.51
CA THR A 2 25.75 2.30 -8.25
C THR A 2 25.25 3.42 -7.34
N SER A 3 23.93 3.52 -7.18
CA SER A 3 23.31 4.40 -6.19
C SER A 3 23.84 4.00 -4.81
N LYS A 4 24.50 4.95 -4.12
CA LYS A 4 25.00 4.74 -2.76
C LYS A 4 23.79 4.58 -1.84
N GLN A 5 23.59 3.39 -1.27
CA GLN A 5 22.47 3.13 -0.35
C GLN A 5 22.46 4.15 0.79
N LYS A 6 21.40 4.94 0.87
CA LYS A 6 21.20 5.90 1.97
C LYS A 6 20.75 5.14 3.22
N ARG A 7 21.49 5.30 4.31
CA ARG A 7 21.10 4.77 5.63
C ARG A 7 19.88 5.54 6.15
N ILE A 8 18.87 4.83 6.61
CA ILE A 8 17.70 5.43 7.28
C ILE A 8 18.17 6.18 8.53
N SER A 9 17.61 7.36 8.78
CA SER A 9 17.96 8.16 9.95
C SER A 9 17.49 7.48 11.24
N SER A 10 18.25 7.61 12.33
CA SER A 10 17.87 7.02 13.63
C SER A 10 16.54 7.55 14.18
N LYS A 11 16.16 8.78 13.79
CA LYS A 11 14.85 9.38 14.12
C LYS A 11 13.72 8.66 13.38
N THR A 12 13.89 8.42 12.09
CA THR A 12 12.93 7.67 11.27
C THR A 12 12.79 6.23 11.76
N SER A 13 13.90 5.54 12.04
CA SER A 13 13.86 4.17 12.57
C SER A 13 13.10 4.07 13.89
N ARG A 14 13.28 5.03 14.81
CA ARG A 14 12.54 5.07 16.07
C ARG A 14 11.03 5.29 15.86
N ALA A 15 10.65 6.20 14.97
CA ALA A 15 9.25 6.43 14.64
C ALA A 15 8.57 5.18 14.03
N MET A 16 9.27 4.47 13.13
CA MET A 16 8.77 3.22 12.55
C MET A 16 8.51 2.13 13.59
N LEU A 17 9.36 2.03 14.63
CA LEU A 17 9.15 1.09 15.73
C LEU A 17 7.88 1.41 16.53
N THR A 18 7.59 2.70 16.75
CA THR A 18 6.36 3.12 17.44
C THR A 18 5.10 2.72 16.68
N TRP A 19 5.10 2.81 15.35
CA TRP A 19 3.95 2.43 14.52
C TRP A 19 3.67 0.93 14.49
N SER A 20 4.69 0.09 14.73
CA SER A 20 4.53 -1.36 14.84
C SER A 20 3.80 -2.00 13.64
N HIS A 21 4.13 -1.58 12.41
CA HIS A 21 3.43 -2.01 11.18
C HIS A 21 3.27 -3.52 11.04
N TYR A 22 4.31 -4.30 11.42
CA TYR A 22 4.23 -5.76 11.37
C TYR A 22 3.15 -6.32 12.29
N LYS A 23 3.04 -5.81 13.53
CA LYS A 23 1.99 -6.21 14.48
C LYS A 23 0.60 -5.85 13.95
N PHE A 24 0.46 -4.65 13.36
CA PHE A 24 -0.80 -4.24 12.73
C PHE A 24 -1.20 -5.21 11.61
N LYS A 25 -0.27 -5.54 10.71
CA LYS A 25 -0.48 -6.52 9.63
C LYS A 25 -0.90 -7.89 10.16
N MET A 26 -0.23 -8.41 11.20
CA MET A 26 -0.59 -9.69 11.81
C MET A 26 -2.00 -9.69 12.40
N MET A 27 -2.38 -8.62 13.11
CA MET A 27 -3.72 -8.48 13.66
C MET A 27 -4.79 -8.34 12.57
N LEU A 28 -4.46 -7.69 11.45
CA LEU A 28 -5.35 -7.57 10.31
C LEU A 28 -5.59 -8.93 9.66
N ALA A 29 -4.52 -9.69 9.36
CA ALA A 29 -4.61 -11.03 8.80
C ALA A 29 -5.47 -11.96 9.68
N TYR A 30 -5.20 -11.98 10.98
CA TYR A 30 -5.97 -12.73 11.96
C TYR A 30 -7.47 -12.38 11.96
N LYS A 31 -7.80 -11.08 11.89
CA LYS A 31 -9.20 -10.62 11.87
C LYS A 31 -9.90 -10.99 10.57
N MET A 32 -9.21 -10.91 9.44
CA MET A 32 -9.76 -11.27 8.12
C MET A 32 -10.05 -12.77 8.04
N GLU A 33 -9.12 -13.61 8.51
CA GLU A 33 -9.34 -15.06 8.59
C GLU A 33 -10.57 -15.40 9.44
N ARG A 34 -10.70 -14.75 10.62
CA ARG A 34 -11.85 -14.96 11.52
C ARG A 34 -13.18 -14.51 10.96
N SER A 35 -13.22 -13.51 10.09
CA SER A 35 -14.44 -13.04 9.44
C SER A 35 -14.77 -13.79 8.15
N GLY A 36 -13.92 -14.75 7.73
CA GLY A 36 -14.02 -15.38 6.41
C GLY A 36 -13.66 -14.45 5.26
N GLY A 37 -13.03 -13.31 5.55
CA GLY A 37 -12.53 -12.37 4.56
C GLY A 37 -11.12 -12.72 4.07
N ARG A 38 -10.65 -11.98 3.07
CA ARG A 38 -9.32 -12.15 2.49
C ARG A 38 -8.46 -10.91 2.74
N MET A 39 -7.22 -11.11 3.18
CA MET A 39 -6.19 -10.07 3.19
C MET A 39 -5.25 -10.32 2.02
N VAL A 40 -4.97 -9.29 1.23
CA VAL A 40 -4.00 -9.34 0.13
C VAL A 40 -2.91 -8.32 0.44
N GLU A 41 -1.65 -8.76 0.40
CA GLU A 41 -0.52 -7.86 0.45
C GLU A 41 -0.24 -7.32 -0.95
N CYS A 42 0.10 -6.04 -1.05
CA CYS A 42 0.31 -5.38 -2.32
C CYS A 42 1.43 -4.35 -2.23
N GLU A 43 1.98 -3.99 -3.38
CA GLU A 43 3.04 -2.99 -3.47
C GLU A 43 2.48 -1.56 -3.45
N GLU A 44 2.86 -0.74 -2.47
CA GLU A 44 2.38 0.64 -2.30
C GLU A 44 3.10 1.70 -3.14
N HIS A 45 4.01 1.31 -4.04
CA HIS A 45 4.88 2.24 -4.74
C HIS A 45 4.10 3.27 -5.59
N TYR A 46 4.51 4.55 -5.48
CA TYR A 46 3.91 5.73 -6.13
C TYR A 46 2.43 6.04 -5.82
N THR A 47 1.77 5.30 -4.94
CA THR A 47 0.34 5.49 -4.61
C THR A 47 0.03 6.87 -4.02
N THR A 48 0.94 7.44 -3.22
CA THR A 48 0.77 8.79 -2.63
C THR A 48 1.12 9.95 -3.57
N LYS A 49 1.64 9.65 -4.78
CA LYS A 49 2.07 10.63 -5.78
C LYS A 49 1.20 10.65 -7.03
N THR A 50 0.50 9.56 -7.30
CA THR A 50 -0.33 9.39 -8.49
C THR A 50 -1.70 10.01 -8.26
N CYS A 51 -2.27 10.68 -9.25
CA CYS A 51 -3.64 11.17 -9.17
C CYS A 51 -4.62 10.01 -9.40
N SER A 52 -5.53 9.77 -8.44
CA SER A 52 -6.57 8.74 -8.56
C SER A 52 -7.65 9.03 -9.60
N CYS A 53 -7.70 10.26 -10.14
CA CYS A 53 -8.65 10.63 -11.21
C CYS A 53 -8.02 10.49 -12.61
N CYS A 54 -6.84 11.06 -12.84
CA CYS A 54 -6.23 11.12 -14.18
C CYS A 54 -4.99 10.23 -14.37
N GLY A 55 -4.55 9.51 -13.34
CA GLY A 55 -3.42 8.57 -13.40
C GLY A 55 -2.03 9.21 -13.52
N ARG A 56 -1.92 10.55 -13.59
CA ARG A 56 -0.62 11.23 -13.70
C ARG A 56 0.12 11.27 -12.36
N ILE A 57 1.44 11.07 -12.43
CA ILE A 57 2.33 11.18 -11.26
C ILE A 57 2.70 12.64 -11.02
N ASN A 58 2.40 13.15 -9.83
CA ASN A 58 2.86 14.45 -9.37
C ASN A 58 4.24 14.31 -8.69
N TYR A 59 5.31 14.65 -9.40
CA TYR A 59 6.68 14.61 -8.87
C TYR A 59 7.01 15.74 -7.90
N SER A 60 6.23 16.83 -7.91
CA SER A 60 6.38 17.98 -7.00
C SER A 60 5.72 17.79 -5.64
N ILE A 61 5.05 16.64 -5.41
CA ILE A 61 4.34 16.37 -4.16
C ILE A 61 5.32 16.31 -2.96
N THR A 62 5.00 17.08 -1.91
CA THR A 62 5.74 17.12 -0.64
C THR A 62 4.95 16.41 0.46
N SER A 63 5.34 16.52 1.73
CA SER A 63 4.61 16.04 2.92
C SER A 63 3.28 16.77 3.21
N GLN A 64 2.58 17.28 2.19
CA GLN A 64 1.28 17.95 2.36
C GLN A 64 0.17 16.92 2.63
N LYS A 65 -0.86 17.32 3.39
CA LYS A 65 -2.05 16.51 3.70
C LYS A 65 -3.07 16.49 2.58
N VAL A 66 -3.13 17.55 1.79
CA VAL A 66 -4.02 17.66 0.63
C VAL A 66 -3.23 17.29 -0.62
N PHE A 67 -3.86 16.50 -1.48
CA PHE A 67 -3.36 16.20 -2.82
C PHE A 67 -4.07 17.11 -3.82
N GLU A 68 -3.29 17.89 -4.57
CA GLU A 68 -3.77 18.76 -5.64
C GLU A 68 -3.16 18.30 -6.96
N CYS A 69 -4.03 18.05 -7.95
CA CYS A 69 -3.60 17.64 -9.28
C CYS A 69 -3.52 18.84 -10.23
N ASN A 70 -2.31 19.17 -10.69
CA ASN A 70 -2.08 20.23 -11.68
C ASN A 70 -2.60 19.92 -13.09
N HIS A 71 -3.22 18.76 -13.32
CA HIS A 71 -3.70 18.33 -14.64
C HIS A 71 -5.21 18.20 -14.76
N CYS A 72 -5.88 17.71 -13.71
CA CYS A 72 -7.33 17.52 -13.69
C CYS A 72 -8.02 18.28 -12.55
N GLU A 73 -7.26 19.13 -11.83
CA GLU A 73 -7.76 19.99 -10.77
C GLU A 73 -8.41 19.25 -9.59
N LEU A 74 -8.19 17.93 -9.48
CA LEU A 74 -8.61 17.15 -8.31
C LEU A 74 -7.94 17.68 -7.05
N VAL A 75 -8.77 18.04 -6.07
CA VAL A 75 -8.36 18.39 -4.70
C VAL A 75 -9.01 17.41 -3.74
N ILE A 76 -8.19 16.64 -3.01
CA ILE A 76 -8.68 15.60 -2.09
C ILE A 76 -7.67 15.37 -0.96
N ASP A 77 -8.11 14.80 0.15
CA ASP A 77 -7.20 14.28 1.16
C ASP A 77 -6.21 13.25 0.56
N ARG A 78 -4.94 13.38 0.92
CA ARG A 78 -3.87 12.59 0.33
C ARG A 78 -3.96 11.11 0.70
N ASP A 79 -4.40 10.78 1.91
CA ASP A 79 -4.56 9.39 2.35
C ASP A 79 -5.74 8.75 1.61
N VAL A 80 -6.83 9.50 1.37
CA VAL A 80 -7.94 9.04 0.53
C VAL A 80 -7.49 8.80 -0.91
N ASN A 81 -6.70 9.71 -1.49
CA ASN A 81 -6.14 9.51 -2.84
C ASN A 81 -5.24 8.27 -2.89
N ALA A 82 -4.38 8.08 -1.89
CA ALA A 82 -3.50 6.92 -1.81
C ALA A 82 -4.28 5.61 -1.67
N ALA A 83 -5.33 5.57 -0.83
CA ALA A 83 -6.21 4.41 -0.67
C ALA A 83 -6.90 4.03 -1.99
N ARG A 84 -7.41 5.01 -2.75
CA ARG A 84 -7.96 4.77 -4.09
C ARG A 84 -6.92 4.19 -5.05
N ASN A 85 -5.71 4.74 -5.05
CA ASN A 85 -4.64 4.21 -5.90
C ASN A 85 -4.21 2.80 -5.52
N ILE A 86 -4.17 2.46 -4.23
CA ILE A 86 -3.92 1.08 -3.78
C ILE A 86 -4.99 0.15 -4.34
N PHE A 87 -6.27 0.53 -4.26
CA PHE A 87 -7.35 -0.28 -4.83
C PHE A 87 -7.20 -0.42 -6.35
N LEU A 88 -7.08 0.68 -7.08
CA LEU A 88 -6.99 0.69 -8.55
C LEU A 88 -5.78 -0.11 -9.07
N LYS A 89 -4.62 0.00 -8.40
CA LYS A 89 -3.41 -0.72 -8.80
C LYS A 89 -3.53 -2.24 -8.61
N ASN A 90 -4.37 -2.69 -7.68
CA ASN A 90 -4.42 -4.07 -7.22
C ASN A 90 -5.78 -4.74 -7.45
N GLU A 91 -6.63 -4.16 -8.29
CA GLU A 91 -7.97 -4.67 -8.60
C GLU A 91 -7.92 -6.11 -9.12
N GLU A 92 -6.93 -6.43 -9.96
CA GLU A 92 -6.75 -7.78 -10.49
C GLU A 92 -6.49 -8.83 -9.39
N LEU A 93 -5.72 -8.47 -8.35
CA LEU A 93 -5.49 -9.34 -7.19
C LEU A 93 -6.79 -9.64 -6.42
N LEU A 94 -7.79 -8.75 -6.50
CA LEU A 94 -9.10 -8.94 -5.87
C LEU A 94 -9.97 -9.93 -6.65
N THR A 95 -9.80 -10.03 -7.96
CA THR A 95 -10.53 -10.97 -8.81
C THR A 95 -9.93 -12.38 -8.82
N TRP A 96 -8.64 -12.52 -8.48
CA TRP A 96 -8.02 -13.83 -8.41
C TRP A 96 -8.61 -14.67 -7.27
N VAL A 97 -9.32 -15.73 -7.64
CA VAL A 97 -9.80 -16.77 -6.73
C VAL A 97 -8.81 -17.93 -6.81
N PRO A 98 -8.07 -18.26 -5.74
CA PRO A 98 -7.38 -19.54 -5.70
C PRO A 98 -8.43 -20.65 -5.72
N THR A 99 -8.46 -21.43 -6.80
CA THR A 99 -9.15 -22.71 -6.82
C THR A 99 -8.53 -23.60 -5.74
N GLN A 100 -9.19 -23.68 -4.58
CA GLN A 100 -8.96 -24.62 -3.48
C GLN A 100 -7.48 -24.79 -3.07
N VAL A 101 -6.96 -23.87 -2.26
CA VAL A 101 -5.76 -24.14 -1.46
C VAL A 101 -6.18 -24.86 -0.16
N PRO A 102 -5.62 -26.05 0.15
CA PRO A 102 -5.75 -26.67 1.47
C PRO A 102 -5.29 -25.68 2.54
N GLY A 103 -5.94 -25.72 3.71
CA GLY A 103 -5.97 -24.70 4.77
C GLY A 103 -4.64 -24.22 5.39
N ASP A 104 -3.52 -24.58 4.79
CA ASP A 104 -2.18 -24.41 5.34
C ASP A 104 -1.32 -23.52 4.43
N ALA A 105 -1.72 -23.35 3.16
CA ALA A 105 -0.87 -22.77 2.10
C ALA A 105 -1.01 -21.25 1.89
N TYR A 106 -1.97 -20.58 2.55
CA TYR A 106 -2.15 -19.12 2.41
C TYR A 106 -0.90 -18.31 2.82
N SER A 107 -0.01 -18.89 3.64
CA SER A 107 1.24 -18.24 4.07
C SER A 107 2.37 -18.30 3.03
N GLU A 108 2.30 -19.21 2.04
CA GLU A 108 3.33 -19.40 1.02
C GLU A 108 3.05 -18.62 -0.26
N VAL A 109 1.78 -18.50 -0.67
CA VAL A 109 1.44 -17.86 -1.96
C VAL A 109 1.68 -16.35 -1.96
N VAL A 110 1.59 -15.69 -0.80
CA VAL A 110 1.79 -14.23 -0.66
C VAL A 110 3.28 -13.84 -0.59
N ARG A 111 4.20 -14.82 -0.51
CA ARG A 111 5.65 -14.54 -0.48
C ARG A 111 6.28 -14.37 -1.86
N TYR A 112 5.57 -14.72 -2.93
CA TYR A 112 6.13 -14.81 -4.29
C TYR A 112 5.42 -13.93 -5.33
N ALA A 113 4.50 -13.05 -4.91
CA ALA A 113 3.84 -12.05 -5.77
C ALA A 113 4.21 -10.64 -5.33
#